data_AF-A0A933BEI3-F1
#
_entry.id   AF-A0A933BEI3-F1
#
_cell.length_a   1.000
_cell.length_b   1.000
_cell.length_c   1.000
_cell.angle_alpha   90.00
_cell.angle_beta   90.00
_cell.angle_gamma   90.00
#
_symmetry.space_group_name_H-M   'P 1'
#
loop_
_entity.id
_entity.type
_entity.pdbx_description
1 polymer ?
#
loop_
_entity_poly.entity_id
_entity_poly.type
_entity_poly.pdbx_seq_one_letter_code
_entity_poly.pdbx_strand_id
1 'polypeptide(L)'
;MEVLPPKQSEPEPQAKLHHLRALGLLGTLLALLTMLAAFGIGLIVFFGSTLAATLVAMLVWPMVFSPEFTQWVFGSPEPGFRKLFLLFLVIGMIAKLFRPMEVRSPLWPRK
;
A
#
# COMPACT_ATOMS: atom_id res chain seq x y z
N MET A 1 2.40 -16.54 75.24
CA MET A 1 1.56 -16.41 74.03
C MET A 1 1.70 -14.97 73.57
N GLU A 2 2.68 -14.70 72.71
CA GLU A 2 2.90 -13.38 72.12
C GLU A 2 2.67 -13.54 70.63
N VAL A 3 1.67 -12.80 70.16
CA VAL A 3 1.01 -13.00 68.88
C VAL A 3 1.84 -12.27 67.80
N LEU A 4 2.31 -13.01 66.80
CA LEU A 4 2.92 -12.46 65.60
C LEU A 4 1.96 -11.46 64.92
N PRO A 5 2.40 -10.27 64.48
CA PRO A 5 1.54 -9.38 63.71
C PRO A 5 1.14 -10.04 62.38
N PRO A 6 -0.08 -9.80 61.89
CA PRO A 6 -0.56 -10.39 60.65
C PRO A 6 0.32 -9.91 59.50
N LYS A 7 0.92 -10.87 58.80
CA LYS A 7 1.63 -10.67 57.55
C LYS A 7 0.69 -9.91 56.60
N GLN A 8 0.96 -8.63 56.37
CA GLN A 8 0.26 -7.84 55.37
C GLN A 8 0.53 -8.48 54.01
N SER A 9 -0.46 -9.21 53.50
CA SER A 9 -0.49 -9.67 52.13
C SER A 9 -0.55 -8.44 51.22
N GLU A 10 0.60 -7.97 50.77
CA GLU A 10 0.69 -7.02 49.66
C GLU A 10 -0.08 -7.60 48.45
N PRO A 11 -1.03 -6.86 47.85
CA PRO A 11 -1.73 -7.34 46.68
C PRO A 11 -0.77 -7.29 45.48
N GLU A 12 -0.31 -8.49 45.13
CA GLU A 12 0.23 -8.96 43.86
C GLU A 12 0.60 -7.94 42.76
N PRO A 13 1.85 -7.93 42.28
CA PRO A 13 2.28 -7.18 41.09
C PRO A 13 1.67 -7.70 39.77
N GLN A 14 0.84 -8.75 39.80
CA GLN A 14 0.26 -9.39 38.62
C GLN A 14 -0.74 -8.51 37.85
N ALA A 15 -1.50 -7.65 38.55
CA ALA A 15 -2.50 -6.78 37.91
C ALA A 15 -1.86 -5.71 37.00
N LYS A 16 -0.67 -5.19 37.37
CA LYS A 16 0.07 -4.21 36.55
C LYS A 16 0.65 -4.82 35.28
N LEU A 17 1.14 -6.06 35.35
CA LEU A 17 1.70 -6.77 34.19
C LEU A 17 0.65 -7.07 33.11
N HIS A 18 -0.56 -7.47 33.50
CA HIS A 18 -1.65 -7.71 32.55
C HIS A 18 -2.10 -6.44 31.82
N HIS A 19 -2.16 -5.31 32.52
CA HIS A 19 -2.55 -4.04 31.92
C HIS A 19 -1.47 -3.50 30.95
N LEU A 20 -0.19 -3.66 31.29
CA LEU A 20 0.93 -3.31 30.41
C LEU A 20 0.99 -4.19 29.15
N ARG A 21 0.63 -5.48 29.26
CA ARG A 21 0.59 -6.40 28.11
C ARG A 21 -0.56 -6.09 27.15
N ALA A 22 -1.72 -5.69 27.68
CA ALA A 22 -2.87 -5.25 26.88
C ALA A 22 -2.58 -3.92 26.15
N LEU A 23 -1.92 -2.96 26.82
CA LEU A 23 -1.47 -1.72 26.19
C LEU A 23 -0.43 -1.99 25.09
N GLY A 24 0.49 -2.93 25.33
CA GLY A 24 1.49 -3.35 24.35
C GLY A 24 0.87 -3.98 23.10
N LEU A 25 -0.17 -4.81 23.25
CA LEU A 25 -0.91 -5.41 22.14
C LEU A 25 -1.67 -4.38 21.30
N LEU A 26 -2.31 -3.40 21.95
CA LEU A 26 -3.02 -2.33 21.27
C LEU A 26 -2.04 -1.42 20.51
N GLY A 27 -0.88 -1.14 21.12
CA GLY A 27 0.21 -0.40 20.48
C GLY A 27 0.82 -1.14 19.28
N THR A 28 1.07 -2.44 19.38
CA THR A 28 1.57 -3.22 18.24
C THR A 28 0.53 -3.36 17.13
N LEU A 29 -0.75 -3.54 17.46
CA LEU A 29 -1.82 -3.60 16.46
C LEU A 29 -1.95 -2.26 15.71
N LEU A 30 -1.89 -1.15 16.44
CA LEU A 30 -1.93 0.19 15.88
C LEU A 30 -0.69 0.45 15.00
N ALA A 31 0.50 0.08 15.47
CA ALA A 31 1.74 0.18 14.69
C ALA A 31 1.69 -0.66 13.41
N LEU A 32 1.12 -1.87 13.47
CA LEU A 32 0.95 -2.74 12.30
C LEU A 32 -0.01 -2.10 11.29
N LEU A 33 -1.13 -1.54 11.76
CA LEU A 33 -2.09 -0.80 10.94
C LEU A 33 -1.46 0.43 10.30
N THR A 34 -0.69 1.21 11.05
CA THR A 34 0.02 2.38 10.53
C THR A 34 1.07 1.97 9.51
N MET A 35 1.83 0.90 9.75
CA MET A 35 2.81 0.38 8.80
C MET A 35 2.14 -0.10 7.51
N LEU A 36 1.01 -0.80 7.61
CA LEU A 36 0.22 -1.25 6.47
C LEU A 36 -0.35 -0.07 5.69
N ALA A 37 -0.86 0.94 6.38
CA ALA A 37 -1.36 2.17 5.77
C ALA A 37 -0.23 2.93 5.06
N ALA A 38 0.95 3.07 5.68
CA ALA A 38 2.10 3.70 5.06
C ALA A 38 2.58 2.95 3.81
N PHE A 39 2.58 1.61 3.86
CA PHE A 39 2.90 0.78 2.71
C PHE A 39 1.86 0.92 1.58
N GLY A 40 0.57 0.93 1.92
CA GLY A 40 -0.51 1.15 0.98
C GLY A 40 -0.47 2.53 0.33
N ILE A 41 -0.26 3.58 1.13
CA ILE A 41 -0.09 4.96 0.64
C ILE A 41 1.16 5.05 -0.24
N GLY A 42 2.27 4.43 0.17
CA GLY A 42 3.47 4.34 -0.65
C GLY A 42 3.18 3.71 -2.02
N LEU A 43 2.51 2.56 -2.04
CA LEU A 43 2.07 1.93 -3.29
C LEU A 43 1.17 2.84 -4.14
N ILE A 44 0.24 3.57 -3.52
CA ILE A 44 -0.64 4.52 -4.25
C ILE A 44 0.16 5.72 -4.78
N VAL A 45 1.13 6.24 -4.03
CA VAL A 45 1.94 7.37 -4.51
C VAL A 45 2.86 6.95 -5.66
N PHE A 46 3.45 5.75 -5.59
CA PHE A 46 4.37 5.26 -6.61
C PHE A 46 3.67 4.66 -7.83
N PHE A 47 2.59 3.91 -7.61
CA PHE A 47 1.88 3.12 -8.63
C PHE A 47 0.42 3.49 -8.78
N GLY A 48 -0.13 4.44 -8.03
CA GLY A 48 -1.56 4.79 -8.08
C GLY A 48 -2.00 5.27 -9.45
N SER A 49 -1.15 5.97 -10.19
CA SER A 49 -1.41 6.29 -11.61
C SER A 49 -1.56 5.03 -12.45
N THR A 50 -0.65 4.06 -12.28
CA THR A 50 -0.70 2.77 -12.97
C THR A 50 -1.91 1.94 -12.54
N LEU A 51 -2.23 1.93 -11.25
CA LEU A 51 -3.36 1.21 -10.66
C LEU A 51 -4.69 1.78 -11.16
N ALA A 52 -4.83 3.11 -11.15
CA ALA A 52 -5.99 3.81 -11.69
C ALA A 52 -6.11 3.58 -13.21
N ALA A 53 -5.02 3.69 -13.96
CA ALA A 53 -5.01 3.40 -15.40
C ALA A 53 -5.41 1.94 -15.69
N THR A 54 -4.95 1.01 -14.87
CA THR A 54 -5.32 -0.42 -14.97
C THR A 54 -6.79 -0.64 -14.67
N LEU A 55 -7.33 0.00 -13.63
CA LEU A 55 -8.76 -0.06 -13.29
C LEU A 55 -9.62 0.52 -14.42
N VAL A 56 -9.29 1.73 -14.88
CA VAL A 56 -10.00 2.37 -16.00
C VAL A 56 -9.90 1.49 -17.24
N ALA A 57 -8.71 0.97 -17.55
CA ALA A 57 -8.55 0.05 -18.66
C ALA A 57 -9.40 -1.21 -18.46
N MET A 58 -9.48 -1.79 -17.27
CA MET A 58 -10.33 -2.97 -17.03
C MET A 58 -11.81 -2.69 -17.33
N LEU A 59 -12.30 -1.48 -17.06
CA LEU A 59 -13.67 -1.07 -17.39
C LEU A 59 -13.84 -0.73 -18.88
N VAL A 60 -12.87 -0.03 -19.48
CA VAL A 60 -12.96 0.49 -20.85
C VAL A 60 -12.59 -0.57 -21.89
N TRP A 61 -11.71 -1.51 -21.55
CA TRP A 61 -11.21 -2.56 -22.44
C TRP A 61 -12.32 -3.40 -23.09
N PRO A 62 -13.29 -3.97 -22.34
CA PRO A 62 -14.37 -4.74 -22.95
C PRO A 62 -15.31 -3.89 -23.82
N MET A 63 -15.30 -2.56 -23.67
CA MET A 63 -16.10 -1.65 -24.48
C MET A 63 -15.40 -1.27 -25.80
N VAL A 64 -14.07 -1.26 -25.81
CA VAL A 64 -13.25 -0.83 -26.96
C VAL A 64 -12.74 -2.01 -27.79
N PHE A 65 -12.42 -3.14 -27.15
CA PHE A 65 -11.78 -4.29 -27.79
C PHE A 65 -12.69 -5.51 -27.81
N SER A 66 -12.64 -6.26 -28.91
CA SER A 66 -13.37 -7.52 -29.00
C SER A 66 -12.71 -8.62 -28.15
N PRO A 67 -13.48 -9.65 -27.76
CA PRO A 67 -12.93 -10.81 -27.05
C PRO A 67 -11.87 -11.54 -27.86
N GLU A 68 -11.99 -11.61 -29.20
CA GLU A 68 -10.98 -12.27 -30.04
C GLU A 68 -9.64 -11.53 -30.00
N PHE A 69 -9.68 -10.20 -30.04
CA PHE A 69 -8.48 -9.36 -29.90
C PHE A 69 -7.84 -9.55 -28.51
N THR A 70 -8.66 -9.59 -27.46
CA THR A 70 -8.19 -9.79 -26.09
C THR A 70 -7.54 -11.17 -25.91
N GLN A 71 -8.12 -12.20 -26.52
CA GLN A 71 -7.54 -13.55 -26.53
C GLN A 71 -6.23 -13.62 -27.30
N TRP A 72 -6.09 -12.88 -28.40
CA TRP A 72 -4.84 -12.79 -29.14
C TRP A 72 -3.73 -12.08 -28.34
N VAL A 73 -4.06 -10.96 -27.68
CA VAL A 73 -3.08 -10.17 -26.90
C VAL A 73 -2.71 -10.85 -25.58
N PHE A 74 -3.69 -11.38 -24.85
CA PHE A 74 -3.50 -11.89 -23.49
C PHE A 74 -3.56 -13.41 -23.38
N GLY A 75 -3.87 -14.14 -24.45
CA GLY A 75 -4.09 -15.60 -24.41
C GLY A 75 -5.34 -16.01 -23.63
N SER A 76 -6.24 -15.08 -23.34
CA SER A 76 -7.46 -15.28 -22.54
C SER A 76 -8.57 -14.35 -23.05
N PRO A 77 -9.83 -14.80 -23.08
CA PRO A 77 -10.95 -13.96 -23.51
C PRO A 77 -11.17 -12.74 -22.60
N GLU A 78 -10.70 -12.82 -21.35
CA GLU A 78 -10.73 -11.70 -20.41
C GLU A 78 -9.32 -11.18 -20.09
N PRO A 79 -9.14 -9.84 -20.03
CA PRO A 79 -7.87 -9.25 -19.69
C PRO A 79 -7.67 -9.34 -18.17
N GLY A 80 -6.90 -10.34 -17.71
CA GLY A 80 -6.61 -10.49 -16.29
C GLY A 80 -5.92 -9.27 -15.69
N PHE A 81 -6.37 -8.80 -14.52
CA PHE A 81 -5.87 -7.59 -13.84
C PHE A 81 -4.35 -7.52 -13.78
N ARG A 82 -3.68 -8.63 -13.43
CA ARG A 82 -2.22 -8.70 -13.35
C ARG A 82 -1.53 -8.39 -14.68
N LYS A 83 -2.09 -8.83 -15.81
CA LYS A 83 -1.51 -8.61 -17.14
C LYS A 83 -1.66 -7.14 -17.56
N LEU A 84 -2.84 -6.57 -17.35
CA LEU A 84 -3.08 -5.14 -17.56
C LEU A 84 -2.17 -4.29 -16.66
N PHE A 85 -2.08 -4.63 -15.38
CA PHE A 85 -1.22 -3.91 -14.43
C PHE A 85 0.23 -3.90 -14.88
N LEU A 86 0.78 -5.07 -15.24
CA LEU A 86 2.15 -5.17 -15.75
C LEU A 86 2.34 -4.41 -17.06
N LEU A 87 1.36 -4.44 -17.97
CA LEU A 87 1.41 -3.68 -19.21
C LEU A 87 1.50 -2.17 -18.94
N PHE A 88 0.61 -1.63 -18.11
CA PHE A 88 0.63 -0.21 -17.74
C PHE A 88 1.84 0.17 -16.90
N LEU A 89 2.36 -0.75 -16.09
CA LEU A 89 3.58 -0.57 -15.32
C LEU A 89 4.78 -0.38 -16.25
N VAL A 90 4.91 -1.26 -17.24
CA VAL A 90 5.98 -1.20 -18.26
C VAL A 90 5.82 0.05 -19.11
N ILE A 91 4.61 0.37 -19.59
CA ILE A 91 4.35 1.60 -20.37
C ILE A 91 4.69 2.84 -19.53
N GLY A 92 4.29 2.88 -18.27
CA GLY A 92 4.59 4.00 -17.37
C GLY A 92 6.09 4.13 -17.09
N MET A 93 6.80 3.01 -16.93
CA MET A 93 8.25 2.98 -16.74
C MET A 93 8.97 3.44 -18.01
N ILE A 94 8.55 2.97 -19.18
CA ILE A 94 9.01 3.43 -20.50
C ILE A 94 8.76 4.93 -20.63
N ALA A 95 7.53 5.40 -20.41
CA ALA A 95 7.19 6.82 -20.48
C ALA A 95 8.04 7.69 -19.54
N LYS A 96 8.36 7.20 -18.34
CA LYS A 96 9.30 7.86 -17.41
C LYS A 96 10.75 7.81 -17.91
N LEU A 97 11.19 6.68 -18.46
CA LEU A 97 12.54 6.48 -18.98
C LEU A 97 12.81 7.31 -20.25
N PHE A 98 11.78 7.52 -21.07
CA PHE A 98 11.76 8.38 -22.25
C PHE A 98 11.31 9.83 -21.92
N ARG A 99 11.16 10.16 -20.64
CA ARG A 99 11.00 11.54 -20.16
C ARG A 99 12.30 12.33 -19.87
N PRO A 100 13.50 12.06 -20.43
CA PRO A 100 14.59 13.01 -20.31
C PRO A 100 14.44 14.06 -21.42
N MET A 101 14.54 15.34 -21.03
CA MET A 101 14.76 16.53 -21.91
C MET A 101 13.58 17.27 -22.56
N GLU A 102 12.51 17.62 -21.84
CA GLU A 102 11.63 18.72 -22.33
C GLU A 102 11.41 19.89 -21.37
N VAL A 103 11.95 19.88 -20.14
CA VAL A 103 11.83 21.04 -19.24
C VAL A 103 13.14 21.35 -18.51
N ARG A 104 14.20 21.62 -19.27
CA ARG A 104 15.06 22.75 -18.90
C ARG A 104 14.60 23.90 -19.79
N SER A 105 13.52 24.57 -19.40
CA SER A 105 13.24 25.88 -19.98
C SER A 105 14.49 26.72 -19.77
N PRO A 106 15.06 27.34 -20.81
CA PRO A 106 16.18 28.23 -20.63
C PRO A 106 15.76 29.33 -19.67
N LEU A 107 16.47 29.40 -18.54
CA LEU A 107 16.61 30.57 -17.69
C LEU A 107 17.12 31.73 -18.57
N TRP A 108 16.24 32.41 -19.29
CA TRP A 108 16.56 33.69 -19.87
C TRP A 108 15.81 34.79 -19.14
N PRO A 109 16.51 35.65 -18.38
CA PRO A 109 15.98 36.95 -18.05
C PRO A 109 16.07 37.79 -19.33
N ARG A 110 14.94 38.19 -19.90
CA ARG A 110 14.93 39.28 -20.87
C ARG A 110 14.46 40.55 -20.16
N LYS A 111 15.49 41.35 -19.84
CA LYS A 111 15.57 42.79 -19.55
C LYS A 111 14.32 43.49 -19.00
#